data_AF-A0A5K1AZF6-F1
#
_entry.id   AF-A0A5K1AZF6-F1
#
_cell.length_a   1.000
_cell.length_b   1.000
_cell.length_c   1.000
_cell.angle_alpha   90.00
_cell.angle_beta   90.00
_cell.angle_gamma   90.00
#
_symmetry.space_group_name_H-M   'P 1'
#
loop_
_entity.id
_entity.type
_entity.pdbx_description
1 polymer ?
#
loop_
_entity_poly.entity_id
_entity_poly.type
_entity_poly.pdbx_seq_one_letter_code
_entity_poly.pdbx_strand_id
1 'polypeptide(L)'
;MGNPLLEYYTNLNSRAEFLWSHGVISDSTYRIFSRNCTYSLYLSETYRGNVSSICVLVMSTVEREMSKFVDKYDVTLDVCISSLKMQSLVLSPM
;
A
#
# COMPACT_ATOMS: atom_id res chain seq x y z
N MET A 1 -14.97 -15.53 -9.87
CA MET A 1 -13.61 -15.29 -9.34
C MET A 1 -13.65 -13.99 -8.56
N GLY A 2 -13.20 -13.96 -7.30
CA GLY A 2 -13.19 -12.76 -6.45
C GLY A 2 -11.80 -12.12 -6.44
N ASN A 3 -11.72 -10.82 -6.75
CA ASN A 3 -10.50 -10.01 -6.84
C ASN A 3 -9.28 -10.70 -7.50
N PRO A 4 -9.44 -11.30 -8.70
CA PRO A 4 -8.34 -11.99 -9.36
C PRO A 4 -7.34 -11.00 -9.99
N LEU A 5 -6.08 -11.43 -10.09
CA LEU A 5 -5.12 -10.83 -11.02
C LEU A 5 -5.43 -11.36 -12.42
N LEU A 6 -5.91 -10.50 -13.33
CA LEU A 6 -6.29 -10.87 -14.70
C LEU A 6 -5.25 -10.43 -15.73
N GLU A 7 -4.75 -9.20 -15.59
CA GLU A 7 -3.73 -8.63 -16.44
C GLU A 7 -2.72 -7.87 -15.56
N TYR A 8 -1.46 -8.29 -15.64
CA TYR A 8 -0.42 -7.88 -14.71
C TYR A 8 -0.22 -6.37 -14.66
N TYR A 9 -0.09 -5.71 -15.81
CA TYR A 9 0.22 -4.27 -15.83
C TYR A 9 -0.99 -3.44 -15.43
N THR A 10 -2.17 -3.76 -15.97
CA THR A 10 -3.41 -3.05 -15.74
C THR A 10 -3.84 -3.15 -14.29
N ASN A 11 -3.93 -4.37 -13.74
CA ASN A 11 -4.38 -4.55 -12.37
C ASN A 11 -3.39 -4.02 -11.33
N LEU A 12 -2.09 -4.13 -11.58
CA LEU A 12 -1.11 -3.62 -10.62
C LEU A 12 -1.01 -2.09 -10.70
N ASN A 13 -0.99 -1.51 -11.90
CA ASN A 13 -0.83 -0.07 -12.03
C ASN A 13 -2.11 0.72 -11.66
N SER A 14 -3.29 0.09 -11.73
CA SER A 14 -4.52 0.70 -11.21
C SER A 14 -4.49 0.92 -9.69
N ARG A 15 -3.55 0.31 -8.96
CA ARG A 15 -3.41 0.51 -7.51
C ARG A 15 -3.13 1.97 -7.14
N ALA A 16 -2.34 2.68 -7.96
CA ALA A 16 -2.07 4.10 -7.73
C ALA A 16 -3.35 4.94 -7.81
N GLU A 17 -4.17 4.70 -8.83
CA GLU A 17 -5.45 5.39 -9.02
C GLU A 17 -6.47 5.02 -7.94
N PHE A 18 -6.52 3.74 -7.54
CA PHE A 18 -7.38 3.28 -6.46
C PHE A 18 -7.08 4.03 -5.16
N LEU A 19 -5.81 4.06 -4.72
CA LEU A 19 -5.44 4.75 -3.48
C LEU A 19 -5.73 6.27 -3.55
N TRP A 20 -5.48 6.90 -4.69
CA TRP A 20 -5.73 8.33 -4.88
C TRP A 20 -7.23 8.68 -4.87
N SER A 21 -8.03 7.95 -5.65
CA SER A 21 -9.49 8.16 -5.72
C SER A 21 -10.21 7.88 -4.41
N HIS A 22 -9.61 7.08 -3.52
CA HIS A 22 -10.13 6.80 -2.18
C HIS A 22 -9.52 7.70 -1.10
N GLY A 23 -8.77 8.74 -1.47
CA GLY A 23 -8.22 9.73 -0.55
C GLY A 23 -7.13 9.18 0.38
N VAL A 24 -6.54 8.04 0.05
CA VAL A 24 -5.48 7.39 0.86
C VAL A 24 -4.12 8.07 0.63
N ILE A 25 -3.89 8.60 -0.57
CA ILE A 25 -2.65 9.28 -0.94
C ILE A 25 -2.93 10.64 -1.60
N SER A 26 -1.97 11.55 -1.50
CA SER A 26 -2.01 12.90 -2.07
C SER A 26 -1.79 12.90 -3.59
N ASP A 27 -2.21 13.98 -4.27
CA ASP A 27 -1.94 14.20 -5.70
C ASP A 27 -0.46 14.10 -6.05
N SER A 28 0.42 14.63 -5.19
CA SER A 28 1.87 14.54 -5.38
C SER A 28 2.38 13.11 -5.34
N THR A 29 1.84 12.30 -4.42
CA THR A 29 2.20 10.89 -4.26
C THR A 29 1.65 10.05 -5.40
N TYR A 30 0.40 10.27 -5.81
CA TYR A 30 -0.18 9.65 -7.01
C TYR A 30 0.69 9.90 -8.25
N ARG A 31 1.11 11.17 -8.48
CA ARG A 31 1.94 11.52 -9.65
C ARG A 31 3.25 10.76 -9.70
N ILE A 32 3.97 10.62 -8.58
CA ILE A 32 5.25 9.88 -8.57
C ILE A 32 5.02 8.37 -8.60
N PHE A 33 3.92 7.87 -8.01
CA PHE A 33 3.58 6.46 -8.01
C PHE A 33 3.10 5.96 -9.38
N SER A 34 2.46 6.82 -10.18
CA SER A 34 2.05 6.46 -11.54
C SER A 34 3.14 6.67 -12.60
N ARG A 35 4.18 7.48 -12.33
CA ARG A 35 5.18 7.86 -13.35
C ARG A 35 6.60 7.43 -13.04
N ASN A 36 7.06 7.59 -11.80
CA ASN A 36 8.45 7.37 -11.46
C ASN A 36 8.72 5.93 -11.04
N CYS A 37 7.75 5.28 -10.40
CA CYS A 37 7.79 3.84 -10.10
C CYS A 37 6.38 3.26 -10.10
N THR A 38 5.98 2.67 -11.22
CA THR A 38 4.67 1.99 -11.29
C THR A 38 4.66 0.76 -10.39
N TYR A 39 3.50 0.37 -9.89
CA TYR A 39 3.41 -0.76 -8.96
C TYR A 39 3.82 -2.10 -9.60
N SER A 40 3.55 -2.26 -10.90
CA SER A 40 4.04 -3.43 -11.66
C SER A 40 5.58 -3.48 -11.70
N LEU A 41 6.24 -2.33 -11.87
CA LEU A 41 7.71 -2.25 -11.87
C LEU A 41 8.27 -2.58 -10.49
N TYR A 42 7.71 -1.95 -9.43
CA TYR A 42 8.11 -2.22 -8.05
C TYR A 42 8.04 -3.72 -7.71
N LEU A 43 6.93 -4.38 -8.05
CA LEU A 43 6.79 -5.81 -7.80
C LEU A 43 7.78 -6.63 -8.64
N SER A 44 7.97 -6.32 -9.92
CA SER A 44 8.94 -7.01 -10.76
C SER A 44 10.37 -6.90 -10.23
N GLU A 45 10.79 -5.70 -9.81
CA GLU A 45 12.11 -5.45 -9.20
C GLU A 45 12.26 -6.18 -7.86
N THR A 46 11.21 -6.18 -7.04
CA THR A 46 11.17 -6.92 -5.76
C THR A 46 11.37 -8.41 -5.98
N TYR A 47 10.68 -9.01 -6.95
CA TYR A 47 10.85 -10.43 -7.28
C TYR A 47 12.24 -10.77 -7.85
N ARG A 48 12.91 -9.81 -8.49
CA ARG A 48 14.30 -9.94 -8.95
C ARG A 48 15.33 -9.70 -7.84
N GLY A 49 14.90 -9.24 -6.66
CA GLY A 49 15.77 -8.96 -5.51
C GLY A 49 16.60 -7.69 -5.64
N ASN A 50 16.28 -6.79 -6.59
CA ASN A 50 17.01 -5.54 -6.79
C ASN A 50 16.04 -4.40 -7.10
N VAL A 51 15.61 -3.69 -6.07
CA VAL A 51 14.68 -2.55 -6.16
C VAL A 51 15.45 -1.26 -6.38
N SER A 52 15.06 -0.50 -7.40
CA SER A 52 15.65 0.79 -7.71
C SER A 52 15.44 1.79 -6.57
N SER A 53 16.41 2.69 -6.38
CA SER A 53 16.35 3.71 -5.32
C SER A 53 15.11 4.61 -5.45
N ILE A 54 14.67 4.88 -6.69
CA ILE A 54 13.45 5.64 -6.95
C ILE A 54 12.21 4.87 -6.51
N CYS A 55 12.13 3.57 -6.76
CA CYS A 55 11.02 2.74 -6.31
C CYS A 55 10.96 2.63 -4.79
N VAL A 56 12.11 2.49 -4.12
CA VAL A 56 12.17 2.52 -2.65
C VAL A 56 11.63 3.85 -2.10
N LEU A 57 12.04 4.98 -2.69
CA LEU A 57 11.58 6.30 -2.26
C LEU A 57 10.06 6.47 -2.47
N VAL A 58 9.58 6.14 -3.67
CA VAL A 58 8.15 6.24 -4.04
C VAL A 58 7.30 5.38 -3.12
N MET A 59 7.66 4.09 -2.95
CA MET A 59 6.89 3.19 -2.10
C MET A 59 6.93 3.57 -0.62
N SER A 60 8.06 4.07 -0.10
CA SER A 60 8.10 4.57 1.28
C SER A 60 7.21 5.81 1.48
N THR A 61 7.06 6.65 0.46
CA THR A 61 6.17 7.82 0.50
C THR A 61 4.70 7.36 0.50
N VAL A 62 4.35 6.40 -0.36
CA VAL A 62 3.01 5.79 -0.41
C VAL A 62 2.66 5.14 0.93
N GLU A 63 3.56 4.31 1.48
CA GLU A 63 3.34 3.64 2.77
C GLU A 63 3.20 4.61 3.94
N ARG A 64 3.97 5.72 3.92
CA ARG A 64 3.86 6.75 4.95
C ARG A 64 2.51 7.47 4.92
N GLU A 65 1.99 7.80 3.74
CA GLU A 65 0.68 8.45 3.61
C GLU A 65 -0.46 7.50 3.95
N MET A 66 -0.39 6.24 3.48
CA MET A 66 -1.35 5.21 3.83
C MET A 66 -1.38 4.92 5.33
N SER A 67 -0.25 5.12 6.03
CA SER A 67 -0.08 4.88 7.46
C SER A 67 -0.20 3.41 7.86
N LYS A 68 0.16 3.10 9.11
CA LYS A 68 0.04 1.76 9.71
C LYS A 68 -1.38 1.42 10.19
N PHE A 69 -2.33 2.35 10.02
CA PHE A 69 -3.70 2.24 10.50
C PHE A 69 -4.71 1.94 9.38
N VAL A 70 -4.24 1.75 8.14
CA VAL A 70 -5.07 1.37 7.00
C VAL A 70 -4.66 -0.02 6.54
N ASP A 71 -5.61 -0.94 6.41
CA ASP A 71 -5.35 -2.25 5.83
C ASP A 71 -5.23 -2.14 4.30
N LYS A 72 -4.13 -2.67 3.75
CA LYS A 72 -3.83 -2.61 2.32
C LYS A 72 -4.70 -3.52 1.44
N TYR A 73 -5.44 -4.44 2.05
CA TYR A 73 -6.41 -5.35 1.43
C TYR A 73 -7.84 -4.84 1.55
N ASP A 74 -8.14 -4.03 2.58
CA ASP A 74 -9.42 -3.35 2.75
C ASP A 74 -9.23 -1.99 3.43
N VAL A 75 -9.30 -0.92 2.63
CA VAL A 75 -9.01 0.45 3.11
C VAL A 75 -10.11 1.02 4.03
N THR A 76 -11.21 0.30 4.22
CA THR A 76 -12.33 0.72 5.07
C THR A 76 -12.39 -0.01 6.41
N LEU A 77 -11.70 -1.15 6.53
CA LEU A 77 -11.60 -1.91 7.76
C LEU A 77 -10.46 -1.39 8.65
N ASP A 78 -10.59 -1.66 9.94
CA ASP A 78 -9.53 -1.40 10.91
C ASP A 78 -8.40 -2.44 10.79
N VAL A 79 -7.20 -2.04 11.19
CA VAL A 79 -6.05 -2.94 11.20
C VAL A 79 -6.15 -3.95 12.34
N CYS A 80 -5.77 -5.20 12.06
CA CYS A 80 -5.81 -6.24 13.07
C CYS A 80 -4.82 -5.96 14.22
N ILE A 81 -5.35 -5.76 15.42
CA ILE A 81 -4.56 -5.64 16.65
C ILE A 81 -4.17 -7.05 17.10
N SER A 82 -2.89 -7.29 17.40
CA SER A 82 -2.45 -8.60 17.90
C SER A 82 -3.16 -8.96 19.20
N SER A 83 -3.38 -10.26 19.43
CA SER A 83 -4.03 -10.76 20.67
C SER A 83 -3.32 -10.27 21.93
N LEU A 84 -1.98 -10.20 21.93
CA LEU A 84 -1.18 -9.63 23.01
C LEU A 84 -1.48 -8.13 23.23
N LYS A 85 -1.59 -7.36 22.15
CA LYS A 85 -1.90 -5.93 22.26
C LYS A 85 -3.33 -5.70 22.71
N MET A 86 -4.30 -6.49 22.23
CA MET A 86 -5.67 -6.48 22.75
C MET A 86 -5.72 -6.80 24.25
N GLN A 87 -5.02 -7.85 24.70
CA GLN A 87 -4.93 -8.18 26.13
C GLN A 87 -4.33 -7.03 26.94
N SER A 88 -3.28 -6.38 26.46
CA SER A 88 -2.67 -5.24 27.17
C SER A 88 -3.64 -4.06 27.34
N LEU A 89 -4.50 -3.79 26.35
CA LEU A 89 -5.49 -2.71 26.40
C LEU A 89 -6.61 -3.00 27.40
N VAL A 90 -6.98 -4.29 27.57
CA VAL A 90 -7.97 -4.72 28.58
C VAL A 90 -7.37 -4.68 29.98
N LEU A 91 -6.12 -5.14 30.14
CA LEU A 91 -5.44 -5.22 31.45
C LEU A 91 -4.91 -3.87 31.93
N SER A 92 -4.73 -2.89 31.04
CA SER A 92 -4.31 -1.53 31.36
C SER A 92 -5.14 -0.54 30.54
N PRO A 93 -6.41 -0.30 30.94
CA PRO A 93 -7.24 0.71 30.31
C PRO A 93 -6.58 2.08 30.47
N MET A 94 -6.62 2.91 29.43
CA MET A 94 -6.16 4.30 29.49
C MET A 94 -6.99 5.13 30.47
#